data_AF-A0AAW0C6C7-F1
#
_entry.id   AF-A0AAW0C6C7-F1
#
_cell.length_a   1.000
_cell.length_b   1.000
_cell.length_c   1.000
_cell.angle_alpha   90.00
_cell.angle_beta   90.00
_cell.angle_gamma   90.00
#
_symmetry.space_group_name_H-M   'P 1'
#
loop_
_entity.id
_entity.type
_entity.pdbx_description
1 polymer ?
#
loop_
_entity_poly.entity_id
_entity_poly.type
_entity_poly.pdbx_seq_one_letter_code
_entity_poly.pdbx_strand_id
1 'polypeptide(L)'
;MPQRIDSESEPTTPQRPRIQGPLANILNVFQEFTPSKTQRQMRGLREELQGLLNDAEDAFSAKDSEIADLSNQVVPARPRRRRKRFHRADDAPASLDSQNSETLEDRTRKAGRHFIIDEGLFFIDEGAIWSLDVDDDFDYSTEFDSKSTRIQAQLQDVIRLLPDDAVSRRTEEWIGDAVRGQRSATAYRLRRPSLKHLADATDLKHFTTSSDRFENFKQRIGYVPATDTAVLYYSAFKAPILYDEFAGEIDVDHLFRNPLLLNIHACILRRADGPTDLFKDNPYRPQAPYMEKIHNITRTSTGAIANAAVLAIWLYSADTKFLERGNETNINYRKRYRQYVEELRKGLTAKKAWVDALLNY
;
A
#
# COMPACT_ATOMS: atom_id res chain seq x y z
N MET A 1 -62.43 -50.03 -24.49
CA MET A 1 -61.15 -50.36 -25.17
C MET A 1 -60.09 -49.36 -24.72
N PRO A 2 -58.84 -49.80 -24.51
CA PRO A 2 -57.82 -49.06 -23.76
C PRO A 2 -56.88 -48.27 -24.67
N GLN A 3 -56.40 -47.10 -24.21
CA GLN A 3 -55.18 -46.45 -24.71
C GLN A 3 -54.48 -45.81 -23.49
N ARG A 4 -53.47 -46.49 -22.96
CA ARG A 4 -52.02 -46.32 -23.20
C ARG A 4 -51.44 -45.11 -22.48
N ILE A 5 -50.80 -45.45 -21.36
CA ILE A 5 -49.86 -44.66 -20.56
C ILE A 5 -48.53 -44.66 -21.31
N ASP A 6 -47.89 -43.50 -21.46
CA ASP A 6 -46.47 -43.22 -21.70
C ASP A 6 -46.34 -41.68 -21.57
N SER A 7 -45.36 -41.03 -20.97
CA SER A 7 -44.10 -41.41 -20.31
C SER A 7 -43.65 -40.18 -19.50
N GLU A 8 -43.24 -40.40 -18.25
CA GLU A 8 -42.65 -39.35 -17.40
C GLU A 8 -41.27 -38.97 -17.95
N SER A 9 -41.04 -37.67 -18.11
CA SER A 9 -39.73 -37.12 -18.46
C SER A 9 -38.90 -36.95 -17.19
N GLU A 10 -37.79 -37.66 -17.10
CA GLU A 10 -36.83 -37.53 -15.99
C GLU A 10 -36.21 -36.12 -15.95
N PRO A 11 -36.05 -35.52 -14.76
CA PRO A 11 -35.41 -34.22 -14.63
C PRO A 11 -33.90 -34.33 -14.84
N THR A 12 -33.41 -33.65 -15.87
CA THR A 12 -31.99 -33.50 -16.17
C THR A 12 -31.25 -32.87 -14.99
N THR A 13 -30.40 -33.65 -14.33
CA THR A 13 -29.59 -33.17 -13.21
C THR A 13 -28.56 -32.16 -13.73
N PRO A 14 -28.45 -30.95 -13.13
CA PRO A 14 -27.47 -29.96 -13.58
C PRO A 14 -26.04 -30.48 -13.38
N GLN A 15 -25.30 -30.59 -14.48
CA GLN A 15 -23.88 -30.94 -14.45
C GLN A 15 -23.12 -29.86 -13.64
N ARG A 16 -22.53 -30.27 -12.51
CA ARG A 16 -21.66 -29.38 -11.73
C ARG A 16 -20.45 -28.96 -12.58
N PRO A 17 -20.05 -27.68 -12.53
CA PRO A 17 -18.88 -27.21 -13.27
C PRO A 17 -17.64 -27.99 -12.82
N ARG A 18 -16.88 -28.54 -13.78
CA ARG A 18 -15.56 -29.13 -13.52
C ARG A 18 -14.62 -28.01 -13.11
N ILE A 19 -14.28 -27.96 -11.82
CA ILE A 19 -13.21 -27.11 -11.31
C ILE A 19 -11.90 -27.63 -11.91
N GLN A 20 -11.27 -26.86 -12.79
CA GLN A 20 -9.94 -27.14 -13.33
C GLN A 20 -8.93 -26.13 -12.74
N GLY A 21 -7.67 -26.55 -12.59
CA GLY A 21 -6.58 -25.69 -12.13
C GLY A 21 -6.19 -25.90 -10.65
N PRO A 22 -5.42 -24.96 -10.05
CA PRO A 22 -4.78 -25.14 -8.74
C PRO A 22 -5.75 -25.53 -7.62
N LEU A 23 -7.00 -25.05 -7.69
CA LEU A 23 -8.06 -25.39 -6.72
C LEU A 23 -8.46 -26.88 -6.75
N ALA A 24 -8.37 -27.55 -7.91
CA ALA A 24 -8.63 -28.98 -8.02
C ALA A 24 -7.55 -29.80 -7.31
N ASN A 25 -6.29 -29.36 -7.40
CA ASN A 25 -5.17 -30.02 -6.73
C ASN A 25 -5.25 -29.85 -5.20
N ILE A 26 -5.64 -28.66 -4.73
CA ILE A 26 -5.88 -28.41 -3.29
C ILE A 26 -6.99 -29.32 -2.75
N LEU A 27 -8.08 -29.50 -3.50
CA LEU A 27 -9.18 -30.39 -3.12
C LEU A 27 -8.74 -31.86 -3.03
N ASN A 28 -7.88 -32.31 -3.94
CA ASN A 28 -7.34 -33.68 -3.90
C ASN A 28 -6.45 -33.91 -2.67
N VAL A 29 -5.57 -32.95 -2.33
CA VAL A 29 -4.72 -33.03 -1.12
C VAL A 29 -5.57 -33.00 0.16
N PHE A 30 -6.69 -32.29 0.17
CA PHE A 30 -7.62 -32.30 1.30
C PHE A 30 -8.33 -33.65 1.49
N GLN A 31 -8.69 -34.34 0.41
CA GLN A 31 -9.30 -35.67 0.48
C GLN A 31 -8.33 -36.73 1.03
N GLU A 32 -7.03 -36.45 0.97
CA GLU A 32 -5.98 -37.29 1.51
C GLU A 32 -5.75 -37.13 3.02
N PHE A 33 -6.40 -36.18 3.70
CA PHE A 33 -6.34 -36.06 5.16
C PHE A 33 -7.20 -37.13 5.83
N THR A 34 -6.55 -38.22 6.24
CA THR A 34 -7.19 -39.28 7.05
C THR A 34 -6.52 -39.41 8.42
N PRO A 35 -7.29 -39.68 9.49
CA PRO A 35 -6.77 -39.76 10.86
C PRO A 35 -5.81 -40.95 11.09
N SER A 36 -5.67 -41.86 10.13
CA SER A 36 -4.74 -43.00 10.17
C SER A 36 -3.33 -42.66 9.67
N LYS A 37 -3.08 -41.47 9.12
CA LYS A 37 -1.76 -41.08 8.61
C LYS A 37 -0.77 -40.80 9.75
N THR A 38 0.47 -41.25 9.56
CA THR A 38 1.56 -40.99 10.52
C THR A 38 1.93 -39.50 10.54
N GLN A 39 2.51 -39.03 11.65
CA GLN A 39 2.89 -37.62 11.83
C GLN A 39 3.84 -37.11 10.73
N ARG A 40 4.72 -37.98 10.21
CA ARG A 40 5.62 -37.68 9.09
C ARG A 40 4.87 -37.47 7.78
N GLN A 41 3.85 -38.30 7.50
CA GLN A 41 3.00 -38.16 6.32
C GLN A 41 2.13 -36.89 6.41
N MET A 42 1.64 -36.57 7.61
CA MET A 42 0.89 -35.33 7.86
C MET A 42 1.74 -34.07 7.64
N ARG A 43 3.04 -34.13 7.95
CA ARG A 43 3.97 -33.03 7.67
C ARG A 43 4.17 -32.85 6.17
N GLY A 44 4.38 -33.93 5.42
CA GLY A 44 4.52 -33.88 3.96
C GLY A 44 3.28 -33.30 3.26
N LEU A 45 2.08 -33.71 3.67
CA LEU A 45 0.83 -33.16 3.13
C LEU A 45 0.65 -31.67 3.44
N ARG A 46 1.10 -31.20 4.60
CA ARG A 46 1.05 -29.77 4.94
C ARG A 46 2.01 -28.96 4.08
N GLU A 47 3.22 -29.47 3.85
CA GLU A 47 4.21 -28.84 2.99
C GLU A 47 3.70 -28.78 1.53
N GLU A 48 3.08 -29.86 1.04
CA GLU A 48 2.44 -29.92 -0.28
C GLU A 48 1.25 -28.96 -0.40
N LEU A 49 0.35 -28.93 0.59
CA LEU A 49 -0.79 -28.01 0.63
C LEU A 49 -0.32 -26.55 0.64
N GLN A 50 0.72 -26.23 1.41
CA GLN A 50 1.28 -24.88 1.45
C GLN A 50 1.92 -24.49 0.11
N GLY A 51 2.60 -25.42 -0.57
CA GLY A 51 3.12 -25.22 -1.92
C GLY A 51 2.00 -24.89 -2.90
N LEU A 52 0.94 -25.70 -2.93
CA LEU A 52 -0.22 -25.48 -3.79
C LEU A 52 -0.95 -24.17 -3.51
N LEU A 53 -1.02 -23.74 -2.24
CA LEU A 53 -1.60 -22.44 -1.86
C LEU A 53 -0.75 -21.28 -2.38
N ASN A 54 0.58 -21.39 -2.29
CA ASN A 54 1.49 -20.38 -2.81
C ASN A 54 1.39 -20.29 -4.35
N ASP A 55 1.38 -21.44 -5.04
CA ASP A 55 1.21 -21.51 -6.50
C ASP A 55 -0.13 -20.91 -6.95
N ALA A 56 -1.21 -21.16 -6.18
CA ALA A 56 -2.50 -20.55 -6.42
C ALA A 56 -2.47 -19.03 -6.22
N GLU A 57 -1.85 -18.54 -5.13
CA GLU A 57 -1.68 -17.10 -4.86
C GLU A 57 -0.88 -16.41 -5.98
N ASP A 58 0.19 -17.05 -6.49
CA ASP A 58 0.98 -16.54 -7.60
C ASP A 58 0.19 -16.55 -8.92
N ALA A 59 -0.58 -17.61 -9.21
CA ALA A 59 -1.44 -17.67 -10.39
C ALA A 59 -2.55 -16.60 -10.36
N PHE A 60 -3.16 -16.37 -9.20
CA PHE A 60 -4.13 -15.28 -9.03
C PHE A 60 -3.46 -13.91 -9.21
N SER A 61 -2.27 -13.71 -8.63
CA SER A 61 -1.54 -12.45 -8.76
C SER A 61 -1.08 -12.18 -10.20
N ALA A 62 -0.75 -13.22 -10.97
CA ALA A 62 -0.45 -13.10 -12.39
C ALA A 62 -1.70 -12.67 -13.20
N LYS A 63 -2.87 -13.23 -12.87
CA LYS A 63 -4.14 -12.83 -13.47
C LYS A 63 -4.54 -11.41 -13.12
N ASP A 64 -4.34 -10.97 -11.87
CA ASP A 64 -4.56 -9.57 -11.46
C ASP A 64 -3.66 -8.61 -12.25
N SER A 65 -2.41 -9.00 -12.51
CA SER A 65 -1.47 -8.21 -13.31
C SER A 65 -1.90 -8.14 -14.78
N GLU A 66 -2.34 -9.25 -15.36
CA GLU A 66 -2.90 -9.32 -16.72
C GLU A 66 -4.15 -8.44 -16.86
N ILE A 67 -5.04 -8.45 -15.85
CA ILE A 67 -6.23 -7.59 -15.79
C ILE A 67 -5.83 -6.11 -15.71
N ALA A 68 -4.81 -5.77 -14.92
CA ALA A 68 -4.29 -4.40 -14.83
C ALA A 68 -3.70 -3.93 -16.16
N ASP A 69 -2.95 -4.77 -16.86
CA ASP A 69 -2.38 -4.46 -18.17
C ASP A 69 -3.46 -4.29 -19.24
N LEU A 70 -4.47 -5.17 -19.27
CA LEU A 70 -5.62 -5.04 -20.16
C LEU A 70 -6.40 -3.75 -19.87
N SER A 71 -6.60 -3.42 -18.59
CA SER A 71 -7.25 -2.18 -18.17
C SER A 71 -6.48 -0.95 -18.65
N ASN A 72 -5.14 -0.99 -18.63
CA ASN A 72 -4.29 0.07 -19.15
C ASN A 72 -4.31 0.18 -20.69
N GLN A 73 -4.58 -0.90 -21.41
CA GLN A 73 -4.69 -0.91 -22.89
C GLN A 73 -6.04 -0.36 -23.39
N VAL A 74 -7.11 -0.49 -22.59
CA VAL A 74 -8.46 -0.04 -22.96
C VAL A 74 -8.64 1.48 -22.77
N VAL A 75 -7.76 2.16 -22.02
CA VAL A 75 -7.80 3.62 -21.90
C VAL A 75 -7.19 4.26 -23.15
N PRO A 76 -7.99 4.89 -24.04
CA PRO A 76 -7.42 5.60 -25.18
C PRO A 76 -6.49 6.71 -24.68
N ALA A 77 -5.31 6.80 -25.29
CA ALA A 77 -4.29 7.78 -24.94
C ALA A 77 -4.89 9.19 -24.96
N ARG A 78 -5.21 9.76 -23.78
CA ARG A 78 -5.70 11.13 -23.67
C ARG A 78 -4.65 12.05 -24.32
N PRO A 79 -5.04 12.93 -25.25
CA PRO A 79 -4.09 13.82 -25.90
C PRO A 79 -3.36 14.65 -24.84
N ARG A 80 -2.02 14.61 -24.89
CA ARG A 80 -1.16 15.37 -23.99
C ARG A 80 -1.56 16.84 -24.03
N ARG A 81 -2.26 17.32 -23.00
CA ARG A 81 -2.53 18.75 -22.80
C ARG A 81 -1.16 19.46 -22.75
N ARG A 82 -0.84 20.23 -23.80
CA ARG A 82 0.31 21.13 -23.82
C ARG A 82 0.19 22.05 -22.61
N ARG A 83 1.07 21.88 -21.61
CA ARG A 83 1.24 22.85 -20.53
C ARG A 83 1.60 24.19 -21.18
N LYS A 84 0.68 25.15 -21.15
CA LYS A 84 1.01 26.56 -21.44
C LYS A 84 2.06 26.98 -20.42
N ARG A 85 3.27 27.26 -20.89
CA ARG A 85 4.26 28.00 -20.11
C ARG A 85 3.67 29.39 -19.91
N PHE A 86 3.23 29.70 -18.69
CA PHE A 86 2.96 31.08 -18.31
C PHE A 86 4.30 31.80 -18.27
N HIS A 87 4.52 32.68 -19.24
CA HIS A 87 5.50 33.75 -19.10
C HIS A 87 5.05 34.63 -17.93
N ARG A 88 5.94 34.79 -16.95
CA ARG A 88 5.82 35.79 -15.89
C ARG A 88 5.96 37.14 -16.59
N ALA A 89 4.85 37.85 -16.74
CA ALA A 89 4.85 39.28 -17.06
C ALA A 89 4.59 40.02 -15.75
N ASP A 90 5.34 41.11 -15.59
CA ASP A 90 5.50 41.90 -14.39
C ASP A 90 4.21 42.56 -13.90
N ASP A 91 4.16 42.73 -12.56
CA ASP A 91 3.49 43.77 -11.78
C ASP A 91 2.14 44.33 -12.27
N ALA A 92 1.07 43.74 -11.75
CA ALA A 92 -0.16 44.46 -11.41
C ALA A 92 -0.60 44.05 -9.99
N PRO A 93 -0.97 44.97 -9.09
CA PRO A 93 -1.46 44.62 -7.78
C PRO A 93 -2.83 43.95 -7.94
N ALA A 94 -2.85 42.62 -7.82
CA ALA A 94 -4.09 41.86 -7.85
C ALA A 94 -4.96 42.25 -6.64
N SER A 95 -6.16 42.74 -6.92
CA SER A 95 -7.20 42.99 -5.94
C SER A 95 -7.47 41.73 -5.11
N LEU A 96 -7.45 41.89 -3.79
CA LEU A 96 -7.54 40.83 -2.78
C LEU A 96 -8.92 40.18 -2.61
N ASP A 97 -9.90 40.45 -3.48
CA ASP A 97 -11.30 40.00 -3.32
C ASP A 97 -11.84 39.22 -4.52
N SER A 98 -11.12 38.16 -4.91
CA SER A 98 -11.73 37.05 -5.64
C SER A 98 -11.82 35.86 -4.69
N GLN A 99 -12.97 35.72 -4.05
CA GLN A 99 -13.32 34.54 -3.26
C GLN A 99 -13.28 33.30 -4.17
N ASN A 100 -12.14 32.60 -4.19
CA ASN A 100 -12.03 31.25 -4.71
C ASN A 100 -12.89 30.33 -3.83
N SER A 101 -14.17 30.15 -4.16
CA SER A 101 -14.95 29.07 -3.56
C SER A 101 -14.32 27.74 -3.98
N GLU A 102 -13.69 27.03 -3.04
CA GLU A 102 -13.08 25.72 -3.29
C GLU A 102 -14.16 24.77 -3.83
N THR A 103 -13.93 24.20 -5.02
CA THR A 103 -14.93 23.32 -5.64
C THR A 103 -15.05 22.01 -4.86
N LEU A 104 -16.16 21.27 -5.03
CA LEU A 104 -16.28 19.93 -4.45
C LEU A 104 -15.16 19.01 -4.94
N GLU A 105 -14.79 19.07 -6.23
CA GLU A 105 -13.69 18.30 -6.78
C GLU A 105 -12.37 18.62 -6.06
N ASP A 106 -12.07 19.90 -5.84
CA ASP A 106 -10.85 20.31 -5.12
C ASP A 106 -10.83 19.77 -3.69
N ARG A 107 -11.95 19.88 -2.97
CA ARG A 107 -12.10 19.34 -1.60
C ARG A 107 -11.96 17.82 -1.56
N THR A 108 -12.59 17.09 -2.48
CA THR A 108 -12.46 15.63 -2.58
C THR A 108 -11.02 15.22 -2.91
N ARG A 109 -10.37 15.89 -3.86
CA ARG A 109 -8.96 15.62 -4.18
C ARG A 109 -8.04 15.94 -3.01
N LYS A 110 -8.35 16.97 -2.22
CA LYS A 110 -7.65 17.30 -0.98
C LYS A 110 -7.82 16.18 0.05
N ALA A 111 -9.01 15.62 0.21
CA ALA A 111 -9.26 14.46 1.08
C ALA A 111 -8.44 13.23 0.64
N GLY A 112 -8.43 12.91 -0.66
CA GLY A 112 -7.62 11.80 -1.18
C GLY A 112 -6.11 11.99 -0.97
N ARG A 113 -5.61 13.23 -1.05
CA ARG A 113 -4.21 13.54 -0.68
C ARG A 113 -3.95 13.39 0.81
N HIS A 114 -4.91 13.76 1.66
CA HIS A 114 -4.80 13.58 3.10
C HIS A 114 -4.73 12.09 3.44
N PHE A 115 -5.65 11.30 2.89
CA PHE A 115 -5.72 9.86 3.07
C PHE A 115 -4.38 9.18 2.80
N ILE A 116 -3.73 9.46 1.68
CA ILE A 116 -2.44 8.80 1.38
C ILE A 116 -1.28 9.29 2.24
N ILE A 117 -1.34 10.50 2.79
CA ILE A 117 -0.31 11.02 3.67
C ILE A 117 -0.37 10.31 5.03
N ASP A 118 -1.58 10.17 5.56
CA ASP A 118 -1.78 9.76 6.95
C ASP A 118 -2.34 8.33 7.08
N GLU A 119 -3.33 7.93 6.27
CA GLU A 119 -4.12 6.72 6.53
C GLU A 119 -3.77 5.51 5.65
N GLY A 120 -3.38 5.70 4.38
CA GLY A 120 -3.33 4.58 3.42
C GLY A 120 -2.51 4.79 2.15
N LEU A 121 -1.40 4.06 2.00
CA LEU A 121 -0.55 4.14 0.80
C LEU A 121 -1.21 3.60 -0.49
N PHE A 122 -2.09 2.62 -0.30
CA PHE A 122 -2.79 1.89 -1.35
C PHE A 122 -4.22 1.61 -0.91
N PHE A 123 -5.15 1.61 -1.87
CA PHE A 123 -6.44 0.97 -1.63
C PHE A 123 -6.25 -0.55 -1.57
N ILE A 124 -6.97 -1.18 -0.65
CA ILE A 124 -6.96 -2.64 -0.50
C ILE A 124 -7.57 -3.27 -1.74
N ASP A 125 -8.68 -2.69 -2.21
CA ASP A 125 -9.37 -3.05 -3.43
C ASP A 125 -10.13 -1.81 -3.93
N GLU A 126 -9.58 -1.15 -4.96
CA GLU A 126 -10.14 0.12 -5.47
C GLU A 126 -11.52 -0.05 -6.10
N GLY A 127 -11.86 -1.24 -6.60
CA GLY A 127 -13.21 -1.50 -7.13
C GLY A 127 -14.21 -1.76 -6.01
N ALA A 128 -13.84 -2.62 -5.06
CA ALA A 128 -14.74 -3.06 -4.00
C ALA A 128 -15.02 -1.98 -2.94
N ILE A 129 -14.04 -1.12 -2.62
CA ILE A 129 -14.18 -0.13 -1.53
C ILE A 129 -15.37 0.80 -1.71
N TRP A 130 -15.69 1.18 -2.95
CA TRP A 130 -16.79 2.10 -3.25
C TRP A 130 -18.13 1.39 -3.48
N SER A 131 -18.12 0.06 -3.49
CA SER A 131 -19.32 -0.76 -3.70
C SER A 131 -19.91 -1.26 -2.38
N LEU A 132 -19.22 -1.03 -1.27
CA LEU A 132 -19.66 -1.40 0.07
C LEU A 132 -20.53 -0.31 0.67
N ASP A 133 -21.57 -0.74 1.38
CA ASP A 133 -22.34 0.14 2.24
C ASP A 133 -21.54 0.51 3.48
N VAL A 134 -21.74 1.72 3.97
CA VAL A 134 -21.08 2.21 5.19
C VAL A 134 -21.76 1.57 6.39
N ASP A 135 -21.01 0.76 7.11
CA ASP A 135 -21.36 0.19 8.40
C ASP A 135 -20.97 1.17 9.50
N ASP A 136 -21.93 2.00 9.93
CA ASP A 136 -21.75 3.02 10.97
C ASP A 136 -21.35 2.42 12.33
N ASP A 137 -21.64 1.14 12.56
CA ASP A 137 -21.34 0.41 13.79
C ASP A 137 -20.10 -0.49 13.66
N PHE A 138 -19.26 -0.23 12.64
CA PHE A 138 -18.08 -1.04 12.34
C PHE A 138 -17.09 -1.12 13.53
N ASP A 139 -16.83 -2.33 14.00
CA ASP A 139 -15.83 -2.59 15.05
C ASP A 139 -14.42 -2.72 14.47
N TYR A 140 -13.61 -1.66 14.65
CA TYR A 140 -12.20 -1.61 14.28
C TYR A 140 -11.35 -2.71 14.92
N SER A 141 -11.79 -3.37 16.00
CA SER A 141 -11.07 -4.51 16.58
C SER A 141 -11.06 -5.73 15.65
N THR A 142 -12.04 -5.84 14.75
CA THR A 142 -12.21 -6.93 13.76
C THR A 142 -11.62 -6.60 12.39
N GLU A 143 -10.98 -5.43 12.26
CA GLU A 143 -10.48 -4.92 10.98
C GLU A 143 -9.65 -5.97 10.24
N PHE A 144 -8.75 -6.68 10.91
CA PHE A 144 -7.81 -7.59 10.27
C PHE A 144 -8.34 -9.02 10.05
N ASP A 145 -9.57 -9.33 10.49
CA ASP A 145 -10.13 -10.68 10.45
C ASP A 145 -10.40 -11.19 9.03
N SER A 146 -10.76 -10.30 8.10
CA SER A 146 -11.13 -10.68 6.74
C SER A 146 -10.71 -9.63 5.71
N LYS A 147 -10.83 -9.93 4.42
CA LYS A 147 -10.66 -8.91 3.36
C LYS A 147 -11.79 -7.87 3.44
N SER A 148 -13.02 -8.29 3.74
CA SER A 148 -14.19 -7.40 3.78
C SER A 148 -14.07 -6.38 4.92
N THR A 149 -13.76 -6.82 6.14
CA THR A 149 -13.60 -5.94 7.30
C THR A 149 -12.46 -4.94 7.10
N ARG A 150 -11.37 -5.35 6.46
CA ARG A 150 -10.29 -4.45 6.05
C ARG A 150 -10.74 -3.38 5.05
N ILE A 151 -11.52 -3.75 4.04
CA ILE A 151 -12.03 -2.76 3.08
C ILE A 151 -13.01 -1.81 3.78
N GLN A 152 -13.85 -2.33 4.68
CA GLN A 152 -14.78 -1.52 5.47
C GLN A 152 -14.06 -0.50 6.35
N ALA A 153 -13.01 -0.91 7.07
CA ALA A 153 -12.18 -0.01 7.85
C ALA A 153 -11.56 1.09 6.98
N GLN A 154 -11.03 0.73 5.81
CA GLN A 154 -10.47 1.70 4.88
C GLN A 154 -11.52 2.66 4.31
N LEU A 155 -12.75 2.18 4.05
CA LEU A 155 -13.86 3.02 3.62
C LEU A 155 -14.21 4.05 4.70
N GLN A 156 -14.28 3.62 5.96
CA GLN A 156 -14.50 4.53 7.10
C GLN A 156 -13.39 5.59 7.22
N ASP A 157 -12.13 5.19 7.08
CA ASP A 157 -10.98 6.11 7.12
C ASP A 157 -11.07 7.16 5.99
N VAL A 158 -11.53 6.77 4.79
CA VAL A 158 -11.74 7.69 3.67
C VAL A 158 -12.92 8.63 3.92
N ILE A 159 -14.08 8.09 4.34
CA ILE A 159 -15.30 8.87 4.55
C ILE A 159 -15.10 9.94 5.61
N ARG A 160 -14.38 9.62 6.70
CA ARG A 160 -14.01 10.58 7.73
C ARG A 160 -13.28 11.82 7.19
N LEU A 161 -12.56 11.68 6.07
CA LEU A 161 -11.80 12.75 5.45
C LEU A 161 -12.60 13.48 4.36
N LEU A 162 -13.69 12.89 3.88
CA LEU A 162 -14.49 13.47 2.80
C LEU A 162 -15.46 14.53 3.34
N PRO A 163 -15.74 15.56 2.54
CA PRO A 163 -16.90 16.41 2.80
C PRO A 163 -18.21 15.62 2.69
N ASP A 164 -19.20 15.94 3.52
CA ASP A 164 -20.52 15.29 3.51
C ASP A 164 -21.17 15.26 2.11
N ASP A 165 -21.00 16.34 1.34
CA ASP A 165 -21.54 16.47 -0.01
C ASP A 165 -20.80 15.64 -1.06
N ALA A 166 -19.59 15.15 -0.76
CA ALA A 166 -18.80 14.27 -1.63
C ALA A 166 -19.27 12.81 -1.55
N VAL A 167 -19.59 12.33 -0.35
CA VAL A 167 -20.02 10.94 -0.10
C VAL A 167 -21.24 10.58 -0.94
N SER A 168 -22.18 11.53 -1.04
CA SER A 168 -23.44 11.33 -1.79
C SER A 168 -23.27 11.32 -3.32
N ARG A 169 -22.16 11.85 -3.84
CA ARG A 169 -22.01 12.19 -5.27
C ARG A 169 -21.12 11.24 -6.07
N ARG A 170 -20.68 10.13 -5.45
CA ARG A 170 -19.82 9.13 -6.12
C ARG A 170 -18.59 9.77 -6.74
N THR A 171 -17.76 10.37 -5.89
CA THR A 171 -16.56 11.09 -6.30
C THR A 171 -15.31 10.19 -6.31
N GLU A 172 -15.49 8.89 -6.53
CA GLU A 172 -14.43 7.87 -6.36
C GLU A 172 -13.23 8.13 -7.26
N GLU A 173 -13.49 8.50 -8.53
CA GLU A 173 -12.45 8.78 -9.52
C GLU A 173 -11.52 9.91 -9.06
N TRP A 174 -12.08 10.95 -8.43
CA TRP A 174 -11.31 12.09 -7.96
C TRP A 174 -10.37 11.73 -6.80
N ILE A 175 -10.83 10.85 -5.91
CA ILE A 175 -10.03 10.34 -4.78
C ILE A 175 -8.94 9.42 -5.32
N GLY A 176 -9.30 8.46 -6.17
CA GLY A 176 -8.35 7.53 -6.80
C GLY A 176 -7.23 8.26 -7.54
N ASP A 177 -7.59 9.26 -8.34
CA ASP A 177 -6.61 10.11 -9.03
C ASP A 177 -5.72 10.91 -8.07
N ALA A 178 -6.30 11.46 -7.01
CA ALA A 178 -5.55 12.22 -6.02
C ALA A 178 -4.53 11.33 -5.29
N VAL A 179 -4.94 10.14 -4.87
CA VAL A 179 -4.09 9.13 -4.23
C VAL A 179 -2.97 8.70 -5.18
N ARG A 180 -3.28 8.27 -6.41
CA ARG A 180 -2.28 7.89 -7.42
C ARG A 180 -1.30 9.02 -7.73
N GLY A 181 -1.81 10.23 -7.91
CA GLY A 181 -1.02 11.41 -8.21
C GLY A 181 -0.06 11.77 -7.08
N GLN A 182 -0.54 11.76 -5.83
CA GLN A 182 0.27 12.04 -4.65
C GLN A 182 1.30 10.95 -4.39
N ARG A 183 0.96 9.66 -4.61
CA ARG A 183 1.91 8.54 -4.53
C ARG A 183 3.08 8.73 -5.49
N SER A 184 2.75 8.97 -6.75
CA SER A 184 3.73 9.15 -7.83
C SER A 184 4.61 10.38 -7.58
N ALA A 185 4.00 11.48 -7.12
CA ALA A 185 4.73 12.70 -6.77
C ALA A 185 5.68 12.48 -5.58
N THR A 186 5.25 11.71 -4.57
CA THR A 186 6.07 11.37 -3.40
C THR A 186 7.26 10.51 -3.79
N ALA A 187 7.04 9.42 -4.53
CA ALA A 187 8.09 8.56 -5.04
C ALA A 187 9.15 9.37 -5.85
N TYR A 188 8.68 10.24 -6.75
CA TYR A 188 9.54 11.14 -7.50
C TYR A 188 10.37 12.06 -6.59
N ARG A 189 9.75 12.66 -5.56
CA ARG A 189 10.45 13.56 -4.63
C ARG A 189 11.54 12.84 -3.87
N LEU A 190 11.26 11.65 -3.33
CA LEU A 190 12.21 10.91 -2.49
C LEU A 190 13.49 10.54 -3.26
N ARG A 191 13.37 10.08 -4.52
CA ARG A 191 14.53 9.67 -5.33
C ARG A 191 15.23 10.76 -6.12
N ARG A 192 14.70 11.99 -6.13
CA ARG A 192 15.32 13.09 -6.89
C ARG A 192 15.70 14.27 -6.00
N PRO A 193 14.81 15.26 -5.75
CA PRO A 193 15.20 16.45 -5.03
C PRO A 193 15.47 16.21 -3.54
N SER A 194 14.89 15.16 -2.93
CA SER A 194 15.04 14.89 -1.49
C SER A 194 16.16 13.90 -1.17
N LEU A 195 16.70 13.19 -2.17
CA LEU A 195 17.61 12.07 -1.94
C LEU A 195 18.86 12.47 -1.12
N LYS A 196 19.36 13.69 -1.32
CA LYS A 196 20.47 14.28 -0.54
C LYS A 196 20.23 14.37 0.98
N HIS A 197 18.97 14.30 1.41
CA HIS A 197 18.57 14.32 2.83
C HIS A 197 18.23 12.92 3.36
N LEU A 198 18.15 11.93 2.47
CA LEU A 198 17.67 10.57 2.76
C LEU A 198 18.75 9.51 2.60
N ALA A 199 19.93 9.90 2.09
CA ALA A 199 21.05 9.01 1.89
C ALA A 199 22.36 9.76 2.17
N ASP A 200 23.28 9.09 2.84
CA ASP A 200 24.60 9.64 3.13
C ASP A 200 25.43 9.74 1.85
N ALA A 201 26.50 10.55 1.90
CA ALA A 201 27.40 10.76 0.77
C ALA A 201 27.95 9.45 0.17
N THR A 202 28.17 8.44 1.00
CA THR A 202 28.62 7.10 0.60
C THR A 202 27.54 6.33 -0.15
N ASP A 203 26.28 6.46 0.26
CA ASP A 203 25.15 5.76 -0.35
C ASP A 203 24.71 6.41 -1.65
N LEU A 204 24.80 7.75 -1.76
CA LEU A 204 24.31 8.52 -2.90
C LEU A 204 24.83 8.03 -4.26
N LYS A 205 26.09 7.60 -4.33
CA LYS A 205 26.69 7.09 -5.57
C LYS A 205 25.99 5.83 -6.10
N HIS A 206 25.37 5.06 -5.21
CA HIS A 206 24.71 3.78 -5.52
C HIS A 206 23.26 3.93 -5.99
N PHE A 207 22.69 5.14 -5.96
CA PHE A 207 21.31 5.38 -6.39
C PHE A 207 21.14 5.50 -7.91
N THR A 208 22.23 5.45 -8.67
CA THR A 208 22.26 5.73 -10.11
C THR A 208 21.50 4.68 -10.94
N THR A 209 21.65 3.39 -10.62
CA THR A 209 21.04 2.30 -11.40
C THR A 209 20.30 1.31 -10.51
N SER A 210 19.38 0.54 -11.11
CA SER A 210 18.63 -0.52 -10.41
C SER A 210 19.56 -1.58 -9.80
N SER A 211 20.51 -2.06 -10.61
CA SER A 211 21.46 -3.10 -10.20
C SER A 211 22.41 -2.62 -9.09
N ASP A 212 22.91 -1.39 -9.18
CA ASP A 212 23.81 -0.82 -8.15
C ASP A 212 23.08 -0.66 -6.80
N ARG A 213 21.80 -0.23 -6.81
CA ARG A 213 20.97 -0.24 -5.60
C ARG A 213 20.79 -1.65 -5.04
N PHE A 214 20.49 -2.63 -5.88
CA PHE A 214 20.33 -4.01 -5.43
C PHE A 214 21.59 -4.53 -4.75
N GLU A 215 22.76 -4.41 -5.39
CA GLU A 215 24.00 -4.97 -4.84
C GLU A 215 24.39 -4.33 -3.50
N ASN A 216 24.17 -3.03 -3.34
CA ASN A 216 24.58 -2.31 -2.14
C ASN A 216 23.53 -2.31 -1.03
N PHE A 217 22.25 -2.50 -1.36
CA PHE A 217 21.16 -2.29 -0.39
C PHE A 217 20.23 -3.48 -0.17
N LYS A 218 20.34 -4.58 -0.93
CA LYS A 218 19.45 -5.76 -0.78
C LYS A 218 19.30 -6.23 0.67
N GLN A 219 20.39 -6.28 1.43
CA GLN A 219 20.36 -6.66 2.84
C GLN A 219 19.58 -5.66 3.71
N ARG A 220 19.73 -4.36 3.46
CA ARG A 220 19.03 -3.30 4.23
C ARG A 220 17.51 -3.36 4.09
N ILE A 221 17.02 -3.85 2.96
CA ILE A 221 15.57 -3.97 2.67
C ILE A 221 15.00 -5.37 2.99
N GLY A 222 15.80 -6.22 3.63
CA GLY A 222 15.40 -7.53 4.15
C GLY A 222 15.48 -8.66 3.13
N TYR A 223 16.35 -8.57 2.13
CA TYR A 223 16.61 -9.67 1.20
C TYR A 223 17.16 -10.90 1.94
N VAL A 224 16.53 -12.04 1.72
CA VAL A 224 16.98 -13.35 2.19
C VAL A 224 17.31 -14.20 0.96
N PRO A 225 18.58 -14.62 0.77
CA PRO A 225 18.97 -15.42 -0.38
C PRO A 225 18.29 -16.79 -0.34
N ALA A 226 18.10 -17.39 -1.51
CA ALA A 226 17.65 -18.77 -1.60
C ALA A 226 18.66 -19.71 -0.89
N THR A 227 18.12 -20.75 -0.28
CA THR A 227 18.89 -21.88 0.25
C THR A 227 18.37 -23.16 -0.38
N ASP A 228 19.01 -24.30 -0.11
CA ASP A 228 18.56 -25.60 -0.61
C ASP A 228 17.11 -25.96 -0.18
N THR A 229 16.59 -25.31 0.87
CA THR A 229 15.28 -25.60 1.47
C THR A 229 14.27 -24.46 1.36
N ALA A 230 14.69 -23.28 0.89
CA ALA A 230 13.84 -22.10 0.86
C ALA A 230 14.13 -21.24 -0.37
N VAL A 231 13.06 -20.82 -1.04
CA VAL A 231 13.14 -19.84 -2.15
C VAL A 231 13.64 -18.50 -1.63
N LEU A 232 14.24 -17.70 -2.51
CA LEU A 232 14.59 -16.32 -2.17
C LEU A 232 13.32 -15.54 -1.81
N TYR A 233 13.42 -14.66 -0.84
CA TYR A 233 12.32 -13.77 -0.47
C TYR A 233 12.85 -12.50 0.19
N TYR A 234 11.95 -11.56 0.47
CA TYR A 234 12.28 -10.40 1.27
C TYR A 234 11.45 -10.37 2.54
N SER A 235 12.10 -10.44 3.70
CA SER A 235 11.44 -10.37 5.00
C SER A 235 10.78 -9.00 5.21
N ALA A 236 9.54 -9.00 5.68
CA ALA A 236 8.82 -7.78 6.00
C ALA A 236 9.43 -7.06 7.21
N PHE A 237 9.84 -7.81 8.24
CA PHE A 237 10.31 -7.24 9.50
C PHE A 237 11.81 -7.41 9.72
N LYS A 238 12.50 -8.35 9.06
CA LYS A 238 13.97 -8.44 9.13
C LYS A 238 14.64 -7.54 8.09
N ALA A 239 14.26 -6.27 8.06
CA ALA A 239 14.82 -5.25 7.19
C ALA A 239 15.52 -4.18 8.03
N PRO A 240 16.87 -4.13 8.08
CA PRO A 240 17.63 -3.19 8.89
C PRO A 240 17.19 -1.73 8.75
N ILE A 241 16.71 -1.32 7.57
CA ILE A 241 16.23 0.05 7.30
C ILE A 241 15.04 0.47 8.18
N LEU A 242 14.36 -0.47 8.84
CA LEU A 242 13.26 -0.18 9.75
C LEU A 242 13.72 0.17 11.16
N TYR A 243 14.96 -0.14 11.52
CA TYR A 243 15.45 -0.04 12.89
C TYR A 243 16.45 1.09 13.05
N ASP A 244 16.47 1.73 14.21
CA ASP A 244 17.62 2.54 14.65
C ASP A 244 18.81 1.64 15.00
N GLU A 245 18.56 0.49 15.64
CA GLU A 245 19.55 -0.54 15.96
C GLU A 245 19.05 -1.93 15.52
N PHE A 246 19.80 -2.62 14.65
CA PHE A 246 19.43 -3.96 14.16
C PHE A 246 20.53 -4.98 14.42
N ALA A 247 20.28 -5.89 15.35
CA ALA A 247 21.19 -6.98 15.72
C ALA A 247 20.97 -8.28 14.91
N GLY A 248 20.15 -8.25 13.85
CA GLY A 248 19.82 -9.43 13.03
C GLY A 248 18.52 -10.15 13.43
N GLU A 249 17.92 -9.77 14.55
CA GLU A 249 16.65 -10.30 15.06
C GLU A 249 15.58 -9.22 15.12
N ILE A 250 14.32 -9.64 15.21
CA ILE A 250 13.19 -8.70 15.30
C ILE A 250 13.11 -8.20 16.73
N ASP A 251 13.43 -6.92 16.91
CA ASP A 251 13.25 -6.21 18.18
C ASP A 251 12.20 -5.12 18.03
N VAL A 252 11.05 -5.31 18.67
CA VAL A 252 9.90 -4.39 18.57
C VAL A 252 10.18 -3.02 19.19
N ASP A 253 11.12 -2.94 20.15
CA ASP A 253 11.47 -1.68 20.79
C ASP A 253 12.32 -0.78 19.87
N HIS A 254 13.01 -1.38 18.89
CA HIS A 254 13.81 -0.68 17.88
C HIS A 254 13.11 -0.61 16.51
N LEU A 255 12.03 -1.37 16.32
CA LEU A 255 11.28 -1.41 15.06
C LEU A 255 10.59 -0.06 14.75
N PHE A 256 10.70 0.37 13.50
CA PHE A 256 10.23 1.66 12.97
C PHE A 256 10.92 2.91 13.55
N ARG A 257 12.05 2.76 14.24
CA ARG A 257 12.78 3.89 14.84
C ARG A 257 13.92 4.45 14.00
N ASN A 258 14.16 3.90 12.81
CA ASN A 258 15.21 4.43 11.95
C ASN A 258 14.94 5.93 11.64
N PRO A 259 15.88 6.85 11.93
CA PRO A 259 15.69 8.29 11.68
C PRO A 259 15.35 8.63 10.22
N LEU A 260 15.73 7.77 9.27
CA LEU A 260 15.35 7.88 7.88
C LEU A 260 13.82 7.92 7.69
N LEU A 261 13.06 7.15 8.47
CA LEU A 261 11.60 7.09 8.34
C LEU A 261 10.99 8.46 8.66
N LEU A 262 11.50 9.11 9.70
CA LEU A 262 11.09 10.46 10.08
C LEU A 262 11.46 11.49 9.00
N ASN A 263 12.64 11.37 8.40
CA ASN A 263 13.03 12.22 7.26
C ASN A 263 12.13 12.00 6.04
N ILE A 264 11.75 10.76 5.74
CA ILE A 264 10.79 10.45 4.67
C ILE A 264 9.43 11.07 4.98
N HIS A 265 8.94 10.94 6.22
CA HIS A 265 7.69 11.56 6.65
C HIS A 265 7.73 13.09 6.51
N ALA A 266 8.82 13.73 6.92
CA ALA A 266 9.04 15.15 6.70
C ALA A 266 9.02 15.51 5.20
N CYS A 267 9.58 14.67 4.33
CA CYS A 267 9.50 14.85 2.87
C CYS A 267 8.08 14.73 2.30
N ILE A 268 7.22 13.92 2.93
CA ILE A 268 5.81 13.77 2.56
C ILE A 268 5.05 15.05 2.93
N LEU A 269 5.22 15.53 4.16
CA LEU A 269 4.53 16.70 4.70
C LEU A 269 5.00 18.02 4.08
N ARG A 270 6.32 18.22 4.00
CA ARG A 270 6.97 19.50 3.68
C ARG A 270 7.71 19.50 2.34
N ARG A 271 7.57 18.45 1.53
CA ARG A 271 8.20 18.30 0.21
C ARG A 271 9.72 18.10 0.31
N ALA A 272 10.46 18.44 -0.74
CA ALA A 272 11.82 17.94 -0.93
C ALA A 272 12.80 18.31 0.19
N ASP A 273 12.75 19.53 0.70
CA ASP A 273 13.61 20.01 1.77
C ASP A 273 12.99 19.86 3.17
N GLY A 274 11.90 19.08 3.28
CA GLY A 274 11.15 18.88 4.52
C GLY A 274 12.00 18.52 5.75
N PRO A 275 12.98 17.61 5.67
CA PRO A 275 13.88 17.33 6.80
C PRO A 275 14.65 18.57 7.29
N THR A 276 15.15 19.38 6.35
CA THR A 276 15.83 20.65 6.68
C THR A 276 14.86 21.66 7.30
N ASP A 277 13.64 21.73 6.77
CA ASP A 277 12.60 22.67 7.23
C ASP A 277 11.99 22.27 8.59
N LEU A 278 12.06 20.99 8.97
CA LEU A 278 11.47 20.48 10.22
C LEU A 278 12.48 20.39 11.36
N PHE A 279 13.73 20.02 11.08
CA PHE A 279 14.71 19.67 12.11
C PHE A 279 15.85 20.67 12.33
N LYS A 280 15.97 21.75 11.55
CA LYS A 280 16.97 22.79 11.82
C LYS A 280 16.46 23.82 12.82
N ASP A 281 17.35 24.29 13.71
CA ASP A 281 17.07 25.29 14.76
C ASP A 281 16.54 26.64 14.23
N ASN A 282 16.73 26.92 12.93
CA ASN A 282 16.14 28.08 12.26
C ASN A 282 15.52 27.65 10.91
N PRO A 283 14.32 27.06 10.93
CA PRO A 283 13.72 26.49 9.75
C PRO A 283 13.32 27.60 8.78
N TYR A 284 13.74 27.47 7.52
CA TYR A 284 13.22 28.31 6.46
C TYR A 284 11.70 28.09 6.36
N ARG A 285 10.93 29.17 6.48
CA ARG A 285 9.46 29.13 6.35
C ARG A 285 9.09 29.59 4.94
N PRO A 286 8.90 28.69 3.97
CA PRO A 286 8.42 29.08 2.66
C PRO A 286 7.04 29.72 2.79
N GLN A 287 6.77 30.65 1.90
CA GLN A 287 5.51 31.39 1.87
C GLN A 287 4.32 30.50 1.47
N ALA A 288 4.56 29.35 0.83
CA ALA A 288 3.51 28.44 0.41
C ALA A 288 3.13 27.46 1.53
N PRO A 289 1.83 27.17 1.73
CA PRO A 289 1.40 26.21 2.75
C PRO A 289 1.86 24.78 2.42
N TYR A 290 2.32 24.06 3.44
CA TYR A 290 2.73 22.66 3.37
C TYR A 290 1.55 21.70 3.60
N MET A 291 1.71 20.41 3.29
CA MET A 291 0.63 19.44 3.46
C MET A 291 0.19 19.30 4.92
N GLU A 292 1.14 19.39 5.86
CA GLU A 292 0.88 19.47 7.30
C GLU A 292 -0.15 20.56 7.64
N LYS A 293 0.08 21.80 7.17
CA LYS A 293 -0.83 22.93 7.40
C LYS A 293 -2.11 22.85 6.57
N ILE A 294 -2.02 22.36 5.34
CA ILE A 294 -3.17 22.23 4.42
C ILE A 294 -4.21 21.24 4.97
N HIS A 295 -3.73 20.17 5.62
CA HIS A 295 -4.55 19.08 6.13
C HIS A 295 -4.72 19.09 7.67
N ASN A 296 -4.09 20.05 8.36
CA ASN A 296 -4.10 20.15 9.82
C ASN A 296 -3.60 18.88 10.52
N ILE A 297 -2.52 18.30 9.97
CA ILE A 297 -1.87 17.12 10.55
C ILE A 297 -1.06 17.60 11.75
N THR A 298 -1.46 17.14 12.94
CA THR A 298 -0.87 17.55 14.22
C THR A 298 -0.21 16.40 14.97
N ARG A 299 -0.43 15.17 14.51
CA ARG A 299 0.08 13.94 15.11
C ARG A 299 0.47 12.97 14.01
N THR A 300 1.42 12.11 14.33
CA THR A 300 1.80 10.99 13.45
C THR A 300 0.83 9.85 13.70
N SER A 301 0.23 9.29 12.63
CA SER A 301 -0.62 8.10 12.73
C SER A 301 0.17 6.80 12.45
N THR A 302 -0.45 5.65 12.73
CA THR A 302 0.12 4.35 12.36
C THR A 302 0.28 4.20 10.84
N GLY A 303 -0.64 4.78 10.06
CA GLY A 303 -0.57 4.77 8.60
C GLY A 303 0.60 5.60 8.09
N ALA A 304 0.88 6.77 8.70
CA ALA A 304 2.02 7.61 8.37
C ALA A 304 3.37 6.92 8.61
N ILE A 305 3.52 6.20 9.72
CA ILE A 305 4.73 5.41 10.04
C ILE A 305 4.90 4.28 9.01
N ALA A 306 3.84 3.51 8.77
CA ALA A 306 3.85 2.43 7.78
C ALA A 306 4.15 2.94 6.36
N ASN A 307 3.63 4.12 6.00
CA ASN A 307 3.92 4.80 4.73
C ASN A 307 5.42 5.07 4.61
N ALA A 308 6.02 5.69 5.63
CA ALA A 308 7.44 6.00 5.65
C ALA A 308 8.31 4.73 5.55
N ALA A 309 7.97 3.68 6.30
CA ALA A 309 8.65 2.38 6.27
C ALA A 309 8.63 1.74 4.87
N VAL A 310 7.47 1.66 4.24
CA VAL A 310 7.33 1.09 2.88
C VAL A 310 8.08 1.92 1.85
N LEU A 311 8.01 3.24 1.95
CA LEU A 311 8.72 4.14 1.06
C LEU A 311 10.25 4.08 1.27
N ALA A 312 10.74 3.82 2.48
CA ALA A 312 12.16 3.60 2.75
C ALA A 312 12.65 2.33 2.06
N ILE A 313 11.92 1.23 2.21
CA ILE A 313 12.21 -0.04 1.53
C ILE A 313 12.23 0.17 0.02
N TRP A 314 11.21 0.82 -0.54
CA TRP A 314 11.18 1.12 -1.97
C TRP A 314 12.34 2.04 -2.38
N LEU A 315 12.62 3.09 -1.62
CA LEU A 315 13.68 4.06 -1.95
C LEU A 315 15.00 3.33 -2.24
N TYR A 316 15.37 2.39 -1.37
CA TYR A 316 16.59 1.59 -1.42
C TYR A 316 16.49 0.32 -2.27
N SER A 317 15.33 -0.01 -2.83
CA SER A 317 15.15 -1.20 -3.68
C SER A 317 15.61 -1.00 -5.12
N ALA A 318 15.75 -2.12 -5.84
CA ALA A 318 16.06 -2.13 -7.25
C ALA A 318 14.94 -1.48 -8.09
N ASP A 319 13.68 -1.58 -7.65
CA ASP A 319 12.50 -1.21 -8.43
C ASP A 319 12.54 0.23 -8.90
N THR A 320 12.45 0.49 -10.20
CA THR A 320 12.56 1.86 -10.75
C THR A 320 11.33 2.74 -10.48
N LYS A 321 10.15 2.12 -10.37
CA LYS A 321 8.88 2.80 -10.10
C LYS A 321 8.30 2.30 -8.78
N PHE A 322 7.51 3.15 -8.11
CA PHE A 322 6.76 2.74 -6.93
C PHE A 322 5.38 2.23 -7.36
N LEU A 323 5.25 0.91 -7.41
CA LEU A 323 4.03 0.18 -7.75
C LEU A 323 3.60 -0.67 -6.55
N GLU A 324 2.42 -1.28 -6.61
CA GLU A 324 1.94 -2.15 -5.51
C GLU A 324 2.84 -3.38 -5.31
N ARG A 325 3.30 -3.96 -6.42
CA ARG A 325 4.30 -5.01 -6.49
C ARG A 325 5.48 -4.49 -7.30
N GLY A 326 6.69 -4.61 -6.76
CA GLY A 326 7.91 -4.19 -7.44
C GLY A 326 8.19 -5.04 -8.67
N ASN A 327 8.54 -4.43 -9.80
CA ASN A 327 8.81 -5.17 -11.03
C ASN A 327 10.15 -5.92 -11.01
N GLU A 328 11.13 -5.40 -10.27
CA GLU A 328 12.49 -5.96 -10.21
C GLU A 328 12.64 -6.86 -8.99
N THR A 329 12.18 -6.39 -7.83
CA THR A 329 12.35 -7.12 -6.56
C THR A 329 11.21 -8.06 -6.25
N ASN A 330 10.08 -7.93 -6.96
CA ASN A 330 8.84 -8.63 -6.66
C ASN A 330 8.25 -8.34 -5.26
N ILE A 331 8.76 -7.33 -4.55
CA ILE A 331 8.26 -6.94 -3.22
C ILE A 331 6.82 -6.46 -3.35
N ASN A 332 5.91 -7.08 -2.60
CA ASN A 332 4.52 -6.62 -2.49
C ASN A 332 4.42 -5.51 -1.42
N TYR A 333 4.64 -4.27 -1.85
CA TYR A 333 4.60 -3.08 -1.00
C TYR A 333 3.23 -2.85 -0.35
N ARG A 334 2.14 -3.19 -1.05
CA ARG A 334 0.79 -3.14 -0.49
C ARG A 334 0.61 -4.14 0.66
N LYS A 335 1.12 -5.36 0.51
CA LYS A 335 1.11 -6.38 1.59
C LYS A 335 1.95 -5.93 2.78
N ARG A 336 3.15 -5.38 2.55
CA ARG A 336 4.01 -4.82 3.60
C ARG A 336 3.34 -3.68 4.37
N TYR A 337 2.73 -2.76 3.64
CA TYR A 337 1.99 -1.65 4.24
C TYR A 337 0.98 -2.16 5.26
N ARG A 338 0.14 -3.12 4.87
CA ARG A 338 -0.86 -3.73 5.76
C ARG A 338 -0.22 -4.41 6.97
N GLN A 339 0.84 -5.19 6.76
CA GLN A 339 1.55 -5.86 7.86
C GLN A 339 2.09 -4.86 8.89
N TYR A 340 2.61 -3.71 8.43
CA TYR A 340 3.13 -2.67 9.34
C TYR A 340 2.01 -1.95 10.09
N VAL A 341 0.92 -1.58 9.42
CA VAL A 341 -0.24 -0.97 10.07
C VAL A 341 -0.84 -1.93 11.10
N GLU A 342 -0.99 -3.21 10.75
CA GLU A 342 -1.50 -4.25 11.65
C GLU A 342 -0.63 -4.39 12.91
N GLU A 343 0.69 -4.44 12.76
CA GLU A 343 1.62 -4.54 13.91
C GLU A 343 1.55 -3.30 14.80
N LEU A 344 1.54 -2.11 14.21
CA LEU A 344 1.43 -0.85 14.94
C LEU A 344 0.09 -0.73 15.69
N ARG A 345 -1.02 -1.08 15.04
CA ARG A 345 -2.37 -1.04 15.66
C ARG A 345 -2.50 -2.10 16.76
N LYS A 346 -1.95 -3.32 16.59
CA LYS A 346 -1.88 -4.32 17.66
C LYS A 346 -1.12 -3.81 18.88
N GLY A 347 0.02 -3.16 18.66
CA GLY A 347 0.81 -2.55 19.74
C GLY A 347 0.04 -1.43 20.44
N LEU A 348 -0.69 -0.59 19.70
CA LEU A 348 -1.55 0.47 20.26
C LEU A 348 -2.69 -0.11 21.11
N THR A 349 -3.42 -1.09 20.60
CA THR A 349 -4.50 -1.79 21.34
C THR A 349 -3.98 -2.44 22.62
N ALA A 350 -2.77 -3.01 22.55
CA ALA A 350 -2.09 -3.59 23.71
C ALA A 350 -1.36 -2.55 24.59
N LYS A 351 -1.52 -1.24 24.31
CA LYS A 351 -0.91 -0.12 25.05
C LYS A 351 0.60 -0.27 25.23
N LYS A 352 1.28 -0.67 24.16
CA LYS A 352 2.73 -0.85 24.16
C LYS A 352 3.41 0.51 24.09
N ALA A 353 4.26 0.80 25.07
CA ALA A 353 4.99 2.06 25.18
C ALA A 353 5.83 2.40 23.94
N TRP A 354 6.34 1.39 23.23
CA TRP A 354 7.13 1.61 22.02
C TRP A 354 6.31 2.23 20.88
N VAL A 355 5.02 1.89 20.75
CA VAL A 355 4.11 2.49 19.75
C VAL A 355 3.76 3.91 20.16
N ASP A 356 3.43 4.14 21.42
CA ASP A 356 3.10 5.48 21.92
C ASP A 356 4.28 6.44 21.70
N ALA A 357 5.52 5.99 21.87
CA ALA A 357 6.71 6.79 21.58
C ALA A 357 6.81 7.18 20.10
N LEU A 358 6.39 6.32 19.16
CA LEU A 358 6.41 6.62 17.73
C LEU A 358 5.34 7.65 17.31
N LEU A 359 4.19 7.66 17.99
CA LEU A 359 3.06 8.55 17.64
C LEU A 359 3.25 9.99 18.19
N ASN A 360 4.14 10.17 19.16
CA ASN A 360 4.41 11.45 19.82
C ASN A 360 5.63 12.20 19.27
N TYR A 361 6.12 11.82 18.08
CA TYR A 361 7.24 12.47 17.40
C TYR A 361 6.90 13.80 16.75
#